data_AF-A0A969P2D7-F1
#
_entry.id   AF-A0A969P2D7-F1
#
_cell.length_a   1.000
_cell.length_b   1.000
_cell.length_c   1.000
_cell.angle_alpha   90.00
_cell.angle_beta   90.00
_cell.angle_gamma   90.00
#
_symmetry.space_group_name_H-M   'P 1'
#
loop_
_entity.id
_entity.type
_entity.pdbx_description
1 polymer ?
#
loop_
_entity_poly.entity_id
_entity_poly.type
_entity_poly.pdbx_seq_one_letter_code
_entity_poly.pdbx_strand_id
1 'polypeptide(L)'
;MGEPLLDSAIIADLYYHSPRQADYEGFRFSLNYRLSREKDFEFVGVEGARLWSTKGLPAIGTKRVKASEMAQMLSYLTEIHDDTLDPDLLNQITETGEMSRWLTFFEWNHGILPFDAAMAALLPDPMLPEQRSAVLRFESPQHYTSYLVEVRYPTGNRGGWLQGLDSFFQEYLIAGAMITLARTEEPNVFTIAYEEAGASDTERLLTLDEKKNKFTFADMVYECAVDEELVLRQSRFGKLKNLKSLPNSERRRADVVLRHVFDVAGDRVGTRQQPEYQMLLDDLYVAYNVLRPASIGFLRSLLEGDEQCFSDPSLPDMYTYIPVIEEVEQETVEEIELEEDELMIRWSKYNQYEDE
;
A
#
# COMPACT_ATOMS: atom_id res chain seq x y z
N MET A 1 -7.63 -2.31 25.64
CA MET A 1 -6.68 -3.41 25.89
C MET A 1 -6.69 -4.33 24.69
N GLY A 2 -5.56 -4.39 23.98
CA GLY A 2 -5.37 -5.14 22.73
C GLY A 2 -4.12 -4.70 21.96
N GLU A 3 -3.16 -4.06 22.65
CA GLU A 3 -1.99 -3.41 22.07
C GLU A 3 -0.71 -4.01 22.68
N PRO A 4 0.43 -4.00 21.98
CA PRO A 4 1.72 -4.35 22.57
C PRO A 4 2.06 -3.47 23.78
N LEU A 5 2.77 -4.04 24.75
CA LEU A 5 3.11 -3.36 26.01
C LEU A 5 4.61 -3.13 26.13
N LEU A 6 4.98 -1.97 26.66
CA LEU A 6 6.37 -1.70 27.06
C LEU A 6 6.79 -2.63 28.19
N ASP A 7 8.04 -3.10 28.15
CA ASP A 7 8.61 -3.89 29.23
C ASP A 7 8.55 -3.15 30.58
N SER A 8 8.78 -1.84 30.58
CA SER A 8 8.62 -0.97 31.75
C SER A 8 7.20 -0.96 32.30
N ALA A 9 6.18 -0.95 31.44
CA ALA A 9 4.78 -1.03 31.85
C ALA A 9 4.45 -2.42 32.44
N ILE A 10 4.92 -3.50 31.81
CA ILE A 10 4.76 -4.86 32.34
C ILE A 10 5.39 -4.98 33.74
N ILE A 11 6.60 -4.42 33.92
CA ILE A 11 7.32 -4.43 35.21
C ILE A 11 6.57 -3.62 36.26
N ALA A 12 6.13 -2.42 35.92
CA ALA A 12 5.40 -1.54 36.84
C ALA A 12 4.05 -2.14 37.25
N ASP A 13 3.26 -2.63 36.29
CA ASP A 13 1.87 -3.02 36.53
C ASP A 13 1.75 -4.41 37.16
N LEU A 14 2.60 -5.37 36.76
CA LEU A 14 2.53 -6.74 37.27
C LEU A 14 3.41 -6.98 38.50
N TYR A 15 4.56 -6.32 38.56
CA TYR A 15 5.57 -6.56 39.59
C TYR A 15 5.75 -5.38 40.55
N TYR A 16 5.05 -4.26 40.34
CA TYR A 16 5.12 -3.06 41.17
C TYR A 16 6.56 -2.57 41.39
N HIS A 17 7.41 -2.76 40.37
CA HIS A 17 8.85 -2.53 40.44
C HIS A 17 9.21 -1.29 39.62
N SER A 18 9.90 -0.34 40.25
CA SER A 18 10.16 1.00 39.69
C SER A 18 11.58 1.13 39.13
N PRO A 19 11.78 1.95 38.08
CA PRO A 19 13.11 2.32 37.56
C PRO A 19 14.09 2.91 38.59
N ARG A 20 13.58 3.39 39.75
CA ARG A 20 14.42 3.96 40.82
C ARG A 20 15.12 2.93 41.69
N GLN A 21 14.77 1.65 41.56
CA GLN A 21 15.35 0.58 42.36
C GLN A 21 16.65 0.07 41.75
N ALA A 22 17.65 -0.26 42.59
CA ALA A 22 19.01 -0.56 42.15
C ALA A 22 19.11 -1.82 41.26
N ASP A 23 18.17 -2.75 41.39
CA ASP A 23 18.10 -4.02 40.66
C ASP A 23 17.18 -3.97 39.43
N TYR A 24 16.55 -2.83 39.14
CA TYR A 24 15.56 -2.69 38.06
C TYR A 24 16.10 -3.14 36.71
N GLU A 25 17.33 -2.77 36.35
CA GLU A 25 17.92 -3.16 35.06
C GLU A 25 18.17 -4.67 34.96
N GLY A 26 18.56 -5.30 36.07
CA GLY A 26 18.70 -6.76 36.13
C GLY A 26 17.36 -7.47 36.00
N PHE A 27 16.31 -6.91 36.61
CA PHE A 27 14.95 -7.39 36.46
C PHE A 27 14.42 -7.23 35.03
N ARG A 28 14.60 -6.05 34.43
CA ARG A 28 14.21 -5.74 33.06
C ARG A 28 14.88 -6.66 32.05
N PHE A 29 16.19 -6.90 32.21
CA PHE A 29 16.90 -7.89 31.39
C PHE A 29 16.29 -9.29 31.53
N SER A 30 16.02 -9.71 32.78
CA SER A 30 15.47 -11.04 33.07
C SER A 30 14.07 -11.23 32.50
N LEU A 31 13.22 -10.20 32.54
CA LEU A 31 11.89 -10.20 31.91
C LEU A 31 12.02 -10.37 30.39
N ASN A 32 12.78 -9.49 29.72
CA ASN A 32 12.97 -9.54 28.27
C ASN A 32 13.55 -10.90 27.83
N TYR A 33 14.52 -11.43 28.57
CA TYR A 33 15.10 -12.75 28.32
C TYR A 33 14.07 -13.87 28.50
N ARG A 34 13.17 -13.77 29.48
CA ARG A 34 12.12 -14.78 29.64
C ARG A 34 11.11 -14.73 28.50
N LEU A 35 10.62 -13.53 28.17
CA LEU A 35 9.64 -13.33 27.09
C LEU A 35 10.19 -13.80 25.73
N SER A 36 11.46 -13.55 25.44
CA SER A 36 12.08 -14.00 24.18
C SER A 36 12.17 -15.52 24.01
N ARG A 37 12.11 -16.28 25.11
CA ARG A 37 12.12 -17.76 25.07
C ARG A 37 10.73 -18.37 25.02
N GLU A 38 9.70 -17.61 25.35
CA GLU A 38 8.32 -18.06 25.31
C GLU A 38 7.75 -17.90 23.91
N LYS A 39 7.10 -18.94 23.40
CA LYS A 39 6.59 -18.92 22.01
C LYS A 39 5.37 -18.04 21.82
N ASP A 40 4.71 -17.62 22.88
CA ASP A 40 3.45 -16.88 22.83
C ASP A 40 3.66 -15.35 22.81
N PHE A 41 4.91 -14.92 22.98
CA PHE A 41 5.30 -13.51 22.93
C PHE A 41 6.15 -13.24 21.70
N GLU A 42 5.97 -12.05 21.14
CA GLU A 42 6.73 -11.54 20.02
C GLU A 42 7.30 -10.18 20.39
N PHE A 43 8.59 -9.99 20.14
CA PHE A 43 9.22 -8.69 20.30
C PHE A 43 8.85 -7.81 19.11
N VAL A 44 8.23 -6.68 19.39
CA VAL A 44 7.80 -5.69 18.38
C VAL A 44 8.24 -4.28 18.76
N GLY A 45 9.26 -4.17 19.61
CA GLY A 45 9.82 -2.90 20.06
C GLY A 45 10.92 -2.35 19.17
N VAL A 46 11.41 -1.18 19.53
CA VAL A 46 12.54 -0.50 18.90
C VAL A 46 13.55 -0.08 19.97
N GLU A 47 14.71 0.42 19.55
CA GLU A 47 15.71 0.90 20.50
C GLU A 47 15.12 2.01 21.39
N GLY A 48 15.36 1.92 22.69
CA GLY A 48 14.77 2.82 23.69
C GLY A 48 13.32 2.51 24.09
N ALA A 49 12.58 1.69 23.33
CA ALA A 49 11.20 1.32 23.62
C ALA A 49 10.93 -0.17 23.34
N ARG A 50 11.08 -1.01 24.36
CA ARG A 50 10.95 -2.46 24.22
C ARG A 50 9.51 -2.90 24.38
N LEU A 51 8.81 -3.04 23.26
CA LEU A 51 7.43 -3.54 23.21
C LEU A 51 7.36 -5.06 23.01
N TRP A 52 6.44 -5.67 23.74
CA TRP A 52 6.09 -7.08 23.65
C TRP A 52 4.62 -7.26 23.28
N SER A 53 4.39 -8.06 22.25
CA SER A 53 3.07 -8.47 21.78
C SER A 53 2.80 -9.92 22.19
N THR A 54 1.53 -10.28 22.32
CA THR A 54 1.09 -11.67 22.51
C THR A 54 0.46 -12.21 21.24
N LYS A 55 0.57 -13.51 21.01
CA LYS A 55 -0.19 -14.17 19.94
C LYS A 55 -1.69 -13.93 20.09
N GLY A 56 -2.35 -13.69 18.96
CA GLY A 56 -3.80 -13.51 18.90
C GLY A 56 -4.28 -12.07 19.14
N LEU A 57 -3.37 -11.10 19.29
CA LEU A 57 -3.77 -9.68 19.21
C LEU A 57 -4.37 -9.37 17.83
N PRO A 58 -5.36 -8.46 17.76
CA PRO A 58 -5.87 -7.98 16.49
C PRO A 58 -4.72 -7.45 15.61
N ALA A 59 -4.73 -7.83 14.34
CA ALA A 59 -3.78 -7.27 13.38
C ALA A 59 -3.98 -5.75 13.26
N ILE A 60 -2.87 -5.02 13.19
CA ILE A 60 -2.85 -3.58 12.96
C ILE A 60 -3.02 -3.33 11.45
N GLY A 61 -3.92 -2.40 11.10
CA GLY A 61 -4.18 -1.99 9.72
C GLY A 61 -5.08 -2.93 8.90
N THR A 62 -5.01 -2.76 7.58
CA THR A 62 -5.91 -3.41 6.62
C THR A 62 -5.76 -4.93 6.56
N LYS A 63 -6.89 -5.64 6.44
CA LYS A 63 -6.93 -7.09 6.16
C LYS A 63 -7.20 -7.41 4.69
N ARG A 64 -7.27 -6.39 3.84
CA ARG A 64 -7.66 -6.53 2.42
C ARG A 64 -6.62 -7.24 1.57
N VAL A 65 -5.35 -7.08 1.93
CA VAL A 65 -4.22 -7.71 1.24
C VAL A 65 -3.43 -8.53 2.25
N LYS A 66 -3.15 -9.79 1.93
CA LYS A 66 -2.29 -10.63 2.77
C LYS A 66 -0.88 -10.05 2.79
N ALA A 67 -0.22 -10.10 3.94
CA ALA A 67 1.14 -9.58 4.10
C ALA A 67 2.14 -10.11 3.05
N SER A 68 2.07 -11.39 2.68
CA SER A 68 2.95 -11.97 1.65
C SER A 68 2.71 -11.38 0.26
N GLU A 69 1.47 -11.00 -0.06
CA GLU A 69 1.12 -10.36 -1.33
C GLU A 69 1.58 -8.91 -1.35
N MET A 70 1.38 -8.19 -0.24
CA MET A 70 1.85 -6.81 -0.08
C MET A 70 3.37 -6.71 -0.24
N ALA A 71 4.11 -7.57 0.46
CA ALA A 71 5.56 -7.60 0.41
C ALA A 71 6.11 -7.88 -1.00
N GLN A 72 5.38 -8.68 -1.79
CA GLN A 72 5.76 -8.96 -3.17
C GLN A 72 5.41 -7.80 -4.12
N MET A 73 4.31 -7.08 -3.88
CA MET A 73 3.99 -5.89 -4.66
C MET A 73 5.02 -4.78 -4.46
N LEU A 74 5.56 -4.65 -3.24
CA LEU A 74 6.59 -3.67 -2.89
C LEU A 74 8.03 -4.15 -3.15
N SER A 75 8.24 -5.30 -3.81
CA SER A 75 9.59 -5.81 -4.09
C SER A 75 10.43 -4.87 -4.96
N TYR A 76 9.79 -3.97 -5.73
CA TYR A 76 10.47 -3.00 -6.57
C TYR A 76 11.44 -2.10 -5.79
N LEU A 77 11.15 -1.83 -4.51
CA LEU A 77 12.04 -1.06 -3.63
C LEU A 77 13.38 -1.77 -3.41
N THR A 78 13.38 -3.10 -3.41
CA THR A 78 14.61 -3.90 -3.25
C THR A 78 15.43 -4.00 -4.55
N GLU A 79 14.83 -3.64 -5.69
CA GLU A 79 15.41 -3.76 -7.04
C GLU A 79 16.09 -2.46 -7.49
N ILE A 80 16.45 -1.56 -6.56
CA ILE A 80 17.08 -0.25 -6.84
C ILE A 80 16.13 0.72 -7.56
N HIS A 81 14.83 0.45 -7.55
CA HIS A 81 13.81 1.37 -8.08
C HIS A 81 13.17 2.20 -6.98
N ASP A 82 13.96 2.65 -6.02
CA ASP A 82 13.52 3.54 -4.97
C ASP A 82 13.89 4.98 -5.32
N ASP A 83 12.88 5.76 -5.68
CA ASP A 83 13.03 7.17 -6.10
C ASP A 83 13.43 8.09 -4.93
N THR A 84 13.47 7.58 -3.69
CA THR A 84 13.87 8.33 -2.49
C THR A 84 15.34 8.13 -2.11
N LEU A 85 16.10 7.37 -2.92
CA LEU A 85 17.55 7.16 -2.77
C LEU A 85 18.37 8.40 -3.19
N ASP A 86 18.04 9.57 -2.66
CA ASP A 86 18.81 10.80 -2.82
C ASP A 86 19.61 11.08 -1.53
N PRO A 87 20.96 11.02 -1.53
CA PRO A 87 21.78 11.26 -0.35
C PRO A 87 21.48 12.58 0.37
N ASP A 88 21.15 13.65 -0.36
CA ASP A 88 20.88 14.96 0.24
C ASP A 88 19.55 14.93 1.02
N LEU A 89 18.52 14.30 0.44
CA LEU A 89 17.25 14.06 1.11
C LEU A 89 17.42 13.18 2.36
N LEU A 90 18.18 12.08 2.26
CA LEU A 90 18.37 11.16 3.38
C LEU A 90 19.12 11.82 4.55
N ASN A 91 20.13 12.63 4.24
CA ASN A 91 20.83 13.42 5.25
C ASN A 91 19.89 14.43 5.91
N GLN A 92 19.08 15.14 5.11
CA GLN A 92 18.09 16.07 5.64
C GLN A 92 17.11 15.39 6.60
N ILE A 93 16.51 14.25 6.22
CA ILE A 93 15.58 13.51 7.08
C ILE A 93 16.26 13.06 8.37
N THR A 94 17.51 12.61 8.28
CA THR A 94 18.28 12.17 9.45
C THR A 94 18.53 13.33 10.42
N GLU A 95 18.84 14.51 9.90
CA GLU A 95 19.11 15.72 10.68
C GLU A 95 17.85 16.36 11.27
N THR A 96 16.77 16.48 10.49
CA THR A 96 15.53 17.12 10.93
C THR A 96 14.64 16.17 11.72
N GLY A 97 14.74 14.85 11.46
CA GLY A 97 13.82 13.86 11.99
C GLY A 97 12.42 13.96 11.38
N GLU A 98 12.30 14.53 10.18
CA GLU A 98 11.03 14.79 9.51
C GLU A 98 11.11 14.46 8.01
N MET A 99 10.02 13.91 7.45
CA MET A 99 9.85 13.72 6.01
C MET A 99 8.45 14.11 5.57
N SER A 100 8.30 14.53 4.32
CA SER A 100 6.99 14.73 3.69
C SER A 100 6.86 13.86 2.45
N ARG A 101 5.65 13.37 2.17
CA ARG A 101 5.35 12.59 0.96
C ARG A 101 3.91 12.78 0.50
N TRP A 102 3.73 12.74 -0.82
CA TRP A 102 2.41 12.67 -1.42
C TRP A 102 1.87 11.24 -1.38
N LEU A 103 0.59 11.09 -1.07
CA LEU A 103 -0.08 9.79 -1.04
C LEU A 103 -0.49 9.35 -2.44
N THR A 104 -0.06 8.16 -2.85
CA THR A 104 -0.67 7.52 -4.02
C THR A 104 -2.07 6.99 -3.70
N PHE A 105 -2.88 6.68 -4.73
CA PHE A 105 -4.15 5.99 -4.51
C PHE A 105 -3.95 4.67 -3.75
N PHE A 106 -2.89 3.92 -4.06
CA PHE A 106 -2.63 2.66 -3.40
C PHE A 106 -2.50 2.82 -1.89
N GLU A 107 -1.67 3.77 -1.49
CA GLU A 107 -1.34 4.11 -0.11
C GLU A 107 -2.56 4.59 0.66
N TRP A 108 -3.26 5.60 0.11
CA TRP A 108 -4.49 6.14 0.68
C TRP A 108 -5.57 5.06 0.82
N ASN A 109 -5.83 4.31 -0.26
CA ASN A 109 -6.90 3.32 -0.27
C ASN A 109 -6.60 2.20 0.71
N HIS A 110 -5.34 1.78 0.91
CA HIS A 110 -4.98 0.66 1.78
C HIS A 110 -4.53 1.04 3.20
N GLY A 111 -4.27 2.32 3.48
CA GLY A 111 -3.74 2.75 4.77
C GLY A 111 -2.31 2.29 5.01
N ILE A 112 -1.51 2.24 3.95
CA ILE A 112 -0.13 1.74 3.98
C ILE A 112 0.84 2.78 3.42
N LEU A 113 2.09 2.71 3.87
CA LEU A 113 3.20 3.48 3.30
C LEU A 113 4.37 2.54 2.96
N PRO A 114 4.97 2.61 1.76
CA PRO A 114 6.20 1.92 1.42
C PRO A 114 7.33 2.18 2.44
N PHE A 115 8.09 1.14 2.79
CA PHE A 115 9.34 1.29 3.54
C PHE A 115 10.48 1.50 2.55
N ASP A 116 10.50 2.70 1.97
CA ASP A 116 11.55 3.21 1.08
C ASP A 116 12.73 3.78 1.88
N ALA A 117 13.77 4.27 1.21
CA ALA A 117 14.98 4.80 1.81
C ALA A 117 14.71 6.02 2.68
N ALA A 118 13.80 6.92 2.26
CA ALA A 118 13.37 8.04 3.09
C ALA A 118 12.70 7.57 4.39
N MET A 119 11.82 6.58 4.31
CA MET A 119 11.20 5.98 5.49
C MET A 119 12.22 5.28 6.39
N ALA A 120 13.21 4.58 5.81
CA ALA A 120 14.30 3.96 6.55
C ALA A 120 15.20 4.99 7.25
N ALA A 121 15.42 6.16 6.64
CA ALA A 121 16.16 7.25 7.27
C ALA A 121 15.40 7.89 8.45
N LEU A 122 14.06 7.88 8.41
CA LEU A 122 13.21 8.40 9.47
C LEU A 122 13.01 7.40 10.62
N LEU A 123 12.74 6.14 10.32
CA LEU A 123 12.28 5.16 11.30
C LEU A 123 13.42 4.42 12.01
N PRO A 124 13.14 3.79 13.18
CA PRO A 124 14.13 2.98 13.87
C PRO A 124 14.44 1.67 13.14
N ASP A 125 15.71 1.28 13.17
CA ASP A 125 16.18 -0.01 12.68
C ASP A 125 15.67 -1.19 13.54
N PRO A 126 15.59 -2.40 12.96
CA PRO A 126 15.29 -3.60 13.72
C PRO A 126 16.38 -3.85 14.79
N MET A 127 15.96 -4.07 16.04
CA MET A 127 16.88 -4.33 17.15
C MET A 127 17.46 -5.75 17.13
N LEU A 128 16.71 -6.71 16.58
CA LEU A 128 17.11 -8.11 16.54
C LEU A 128 17.26 -8.57 15.09
N PRO A 129 18.24 -9.43 14.76
CA PRO A 129 18.43 -9.92 13.39
C PRO A 129 17.20 -10.61 12.77
N GLU A 130 16.37 -11.24 13.61
CA GLU A 130 15.15 -11.96 13.17
C GLU A 130 13.87 -11.12 13.33
N GLN A 131 13.99 -9.84 13.72
CA GLN A 131 12.84 -8.97 13.91
C GLN A 131 12.23 -8.59 12.55
N ARG A 132 11.01 -9.07 12.31
CA ARG A 132 10.28 -8.81 11.06
C ARG A 132 9.37 -7.60 11.12
N SER A 133 9.04 -7.16 12.34
CA SER A 133 8.12 -6.07 12.56
C SER A 133 8.46 -5.26 13.80
N ALA A 134 8.02 -4.01 13.81
CA ALA A 134 7.98 -3.15 14.98
C ALA A 134 6.61 -2.47 15.05
N VAL A 135 6.17 -2.10 16.25
CA VAL A 135 4.93 -1.35 16.45
C VAL A 135 5.28 0.02 17.02
N LEU A 136 4.81 1.04 16.31
CA LEU A 136 4.97 2.46 16.62
C LEU A 136 3.60 3.07 16.93
N ARG A 137 3.61 4.22 17.60
CA ARG A 137 2.44 5.06 17.80
C ARG A 137 2.59 6.31 16.96
N PHE A 138 1.58 6.62 16.17
CA PHE A 138 1.50 7.84 15.38
C PHE A 138 0.43 8.73 15.97
N GLU A 139 0.80 9.92 16.40
CA GLU A 139 -0.12 10.92 16.95
C GLU A 139 -0.44 11.96 15.90
N SER A 140 -1.71 12.33 15.77
CA SER A 140 -2.10 13.47 14.95
C SER A 140 -2.33 14.69 15.85
N PRO A 141 -1.42 15.68 15.86
CA PRO A 141 -1.61 16.89 16.66
C PRO A 141 -2.82 17.72 16.21
N GLN A 142 -3.17 17.65 14.92
CA GLN A 142 -4.32 18.34 14.34
C GLN A 142 -5.65 17.81 14.90
N HIS A 143 -5.74 16.50 15.11
CA HIS A 143 -6.99 15.82 15.49
C HIS A 143 -6.99 15.28 16.93
N TYR A 144 -5.87 15.40 17.65
CA TYR A 144 -5.69 14.86 19.00
C TYR A 144 -5.99 13.34 19.08
N THR A 145 -5.68 12.62 18.01
CA THR A 145 -5.89 11.17 17.88
C THR A 145 -4.57 10.43 17.83
N SER A 146 -4.58 9.14 18.17
CA SER A 146 -3.40 8.27 18.09
C SER A 146 -3.72 6.97 17.37
N TYR A 147 -2.78 6.51 16.56
CA TYR A 147 -2.90 5.30 15.74
C TYR A 147 -1.72 4.37 16.04
N LEU A 148 -1.99 3.06 16.12
CA LEU A 148 -0.92 2.08 16.09
C LEU A 148 -0.52 1.81 14.65
N VAL A 149 0.79 1.82 14.41
CA VAL A 149 1.36 1.56 13.10
C VAL A 149 2.34 0.40 13.22
N GLU A 150 2.11 -0.67 12.44
CA GLU A 150 3.05 -1.77 12.32
C GLU A 150 4.00 -1.47 11.17
N VAL A 151 5.29 -1.36 11.49
CA VAL A 151 6.39 -1.39 10.52
C VAL A 151 6.68 -2.85 10.22
N ARG A 152 6.69 -3.24 8.96
CA ARG A 152 7.15 -4.54 8.48
C ARG A 152 8.42 -4.35 7.68
N TYR A 153 9.53 -4.83 8.22
CA TYR A 153 10.84 -4.65 7.62
C TYR A 153 10.99 -5.49 6.35
N PRO A 154 11.74 -5.01 5.34
CA PRO A 154 12.02 -5.77 4.12
C PRO A 154 12.79 -7.06 4.44
N THR A 155 12.55 -8.13 3.68
CA THR A 155 13.20 -9.44 3.89
C THR A 155 13.53 -10.13 2.56
N GLY A 156 14.82 -10.28 2.26
CA GLY A 156 15.27 -10.81 0.96
C GLY A 156 14.71 -9.96 -0.19
N ASN A 157 14.00 -10.59 -1.13
CA ASN A 157 13.40 -9.92 -2.29
C ASN A 157 11.97 -9.40 -2.01
N ARG A 158 11.63 -9.14 -0.74
CA ARG A 158 10.33 -8.65 -0.31
C ARG A 158 10.45 -7.24 0.25
N GLY A 159 9.65 -6.32 -0.26
CA GLY A 159 9.59 -4.94 0.22
C GLY A 159 8.96 -4.85 1.61
N GLY A 160 9.37 -3.81 2.35
CA GLY A 160 8.78 -3.44 3.64
C GLY A 160 7.67 -2.39 3.49
N TRP A 161 6.85 -2.24 4.53
CA TRP A 161 5.80 -1.21 4.59
C TRP A 161 5.37 -0.90 6.01
N LEU A 162 4.69 0.23 6.15
CA LEU A 162 3.92 0.60 7.33
C LEU A 162 2.44 0.32 7.07
N GLN A 163 1.71 -0.11 8.10
CA GLN A 163 0.26 -0.26 8.04
C GLN A 163 -0.41 0.13 9.36
N GLY A 164 -1.66 0.60 9.29
CA GLY A 164 -2.41 1.08 10.46
C GLY A 164 -2.93 2.51 10.33
N LEU A 165 -2.72 3.14 9.17
CA LEU A 165 -3.11 4.53 8.89
C LEU A 165 -4.41 4.63 8.09
N ASP A 166 -5.12 3.51 7.86
CA ASP A 166 -6.34 3.47 7.05
C ASP A 166 -7.44 4.38 7.59
N SER A 167 -7.65 4.38 8.91
CA SER A 167 -8.64 5.27 9.54
C SER A 167 -8.28 6.74 9.37
N PHE A 168 -7.03 7.12 9.65
CA PHE A 168 -6.55 8.49 9.45
C PHE A 168 -6.69 8.94 7.99
N PHE A 169 -6.27 8.11 7.04
CA PHE A 169 -6.34 8.44 5.61
C PHE A 169 -7.76 8.56 5.09
N GLN A 170 -8.68 7.69 5.52
CA GLN A 170 -10.07 7.72 5.04
C GLN A 170 -10.91 8.81 5.71
N GLU A 171 -10.52 9.27 6.91
CA GLU A 171 -11.25 10.30 7.64
C GLU A 171 -10.83 11.72 7.22
N TYR A 172 -9.53 11.95 6.97
CA TYR A 172 -9.00 13.31 6.80
C TYR A 172 -8.40 13.59 5.42
N LEU A 173 -8.07 12.55 4.63
CA LEU A 173 -7.27 12.71 3.41
C LEU A 173 -7.93 12.09 2.18
N ILE A 174 -7.36 12.42 1.03
CA ILE A 174 -7.59 11.74 -0.24
C ILE A 174 -6.27 11.33 -0.90
N ALA A 175 -6.34 10.52 -1.94
CA ALA A 175 -5.20 10.29 -2.82
C ALA A 175 -4.69 11.62 -3.39
N GLY A 176 -3.38 11.81 -3.36
CA GLY A 176 -2.71 13.06 -3.72
C GLY A 176 -2.49 14.01 -2.54
N ALA A 177 -2.91 13.69 -1.31
CA ALA A 177 -2.63 14.54 -0.15
C ALA A 177 -1.17 14.47 0.31
N MET A 178 -0.59 15.59 0.76
CA MET A 178 0.74 15.62 1.39
C MET A 178 0.61 15.26 2.86
N ILE A 179 1.38 14.28 3.30
CA ILE A 179 1.56 13.99 4.72
C ILE A 179 2.98 14.34 5.15
N THR A 180 3.11 14.74 6.41
CA THR A 180 4.37 14.99 7.09
C THR A 180 4.47 14.05 8.28
N LEU A 181 5.57 13.32 8.37
CA LEU A 181 5.89 12.41 9.47
C LEU A 181 7.11 12.93 10.21
N ALA A 182 7.06 12.99 11.54
CA ALA A 182 8.20 13.44 12.34
C ALA A 182 8.44 12.60 13.59
N ARG A 183 9.71 12.50 13.99
CA ARG A 183 10.13 11.91 15.26
C ARG A 183 9.67 12.77 16.43
N THR A 184 9.40 12.12 17.57
CA THR A 184 9.23 12.79 18.85
C THR A 184 10.40 12.51 19.80
N GLU A 185 10.31 12.99 21.04
CA GLU A 185 11.26 12.64 22.09
C GLU A 185 11.16 11.15 22.50
N GLU A 186 10.00 10.52 22.28
CA GLU A 186 9.78 9.11 22.58
C GLU A 186 10.17 8.24 21.36
N PRO A 187 11.07 7.24 21.50
CA PRO A 187 11.62 6.49 20.37
C PRO A 187 10.59 5.72 19.53
N ASN A 188 9.44 5.37 20.10
CA ASN A 188 8.36 4.65 19.44
C ASN A 188 7.14 5.51 19.13
N VAL A 189 7.22 6.84 19.32
CA VAL A 189 6.12 7.77 19.04
C VAL A 189 6.55 8.76 17.95
N PHE A 190 5.69 8.89 16.96
CA PHE A 190 5.85 9.76 15.80
C PHE A 190 4.64 10.67 15.68
N THR A 191 4.78 11.80 15.02
CA THR A 191 3.63 12.62 14.62
C THR A 191 3.30 12.39 13.15
N ILE A 192 2.01 12.53 12.83
CA ILE A 192 1.49 12.62 11.47
C ILE A 192 0.64 13.87 11.33
N ALA A 193 0.97 14.68 10.34
CA ALA A 193 0.25 15.89 9.98
C ALA A 193 0.03 15.94 8.46
N TYR A 194 -0.85 16.82 8.02
CA TYR A 194 -1.06 17.16 6.61
C TYR A 194 -1.28 18.66 6.47
N GLU A 195 -1.01 19.18 5.27
CA GLU A 195 -1.30 20.57 4.94
C GLU A 195 -2.80 20.73 4.67
N GLU A 196 -3.45 21.66 5.37
CA GLU A 196 -4.87 21.97 5.17
C GLU A 196 -5.04 22.89 3.95
N ALA A 197 -6.01 22.57 3.10
CA ALA A 197 -6.50 23.49 2.09
C ALA A 197 -7.30 24.60 2.80
N GLY A 198 -7.10 25.85 2.38
CA GLY A 198 -7.82 27.00 2.96
C GLY A 198 -9.34 26.99 2.72
N ALA A 199 -9.86 26.05 1.93
CA ALA A 199 -11.27 25.84 1.67
C ALA A 199 -11.57 24.35 1.52
N SER A 200 -12.83 23.99 1.81
CA SER A 200 -13.36 22.65 1.56
C SER A 200 -13.77 22.52 0.10
N ASP A 201 -13.23 21.52 -0.60
CA ASP A 201 -13.59 21.20 -1.97
C ASP A 201 -14.45 19.94 -2.03
N THR A 202 -15.28 19.84 -3.06
CA THR A 202 -16.11 18.66 -3.33
C THR A 202 -15.90 18.21 -4.76
N GLU A 203 -15.41 16.99 -4.94
CA GLU A 203 -15.11 16.45 -6.26
C GLU A 203 -15.52 14.98 -6.41
N ARG A 204 -15.67 14.54 -7.67
CA ARG A 204 -15.92 13.13 -8.00
C ARG A 204 -14.62 12.37 -8.17
N LEU A 205 -14.24 11.65 -7.13
CA LEU A 205 -12.96 10.95 -7.03
C LEU A 205 -13.12 9.43 -7.13
N LEU A 206 -12.08 8.78 -7.63
CA LEU A 206 -12.04 7.31 -7.73
C LEU A 206 -12.09 6.70 -6.32
N THR A 207 -12.89 5.65 -6.15
CA THR A 207 -12.97 4.84 -4.94
C THR A 207 -13.15 3.37 -5.30
N LEU A 208 -12.85 2.45 -4.38
CA LEU A 208 -13.09 1.02 -4.55
C LEU A 208 -14.42 0.62 -3.90
N ASP A 209 -15.39 0.15 -4.69
CA ASP A 209 -16.56 -0.56 -4.18
C ASP A 209 -16.14 -1.98 -3.78
N GLU A 210 -15.84 -2.17 -2.50
CA GLU A 210 -15.36 -3.44 -1.94
C GLU A 210 -16.36 -4.58 -2.11
N LYS A 211 -17.68 -4.28 -2.13
CA LYS A 211 -18.72 -5.31 -2.30
C LYS A 211 -18.71 -5.87 -3.70
N LYS A 212 -18.41 -5.02 -4.70
CA LYS A 212 -18.38 -5.41 -6.12
C LYS A 212 -16.97 -5.70 -6.64
N ASN A 213 -15.94 -5.41 -5.84
CA ASN A 213 -14.54 -5.42 -6.22
C ASN A 213 -14.28 -4.63 -7.52
N LYS A 214 -14.88 -3.44 -7.60
CA LYS A 214 -14.81 -2.56 -8.78
C LYS A 214 -14.56 -1.12 -8.39
N PHE A 215 -13.80 -0.41 -9.22
CA PHE A 215 -13.61 1.02 -9.04
C PHE A 215 -14.84 1.82 -9.51
N THR A 216 -15.18 2.86 -8.77
CA THR A 216 -16.29 3.77 -9.04
C THR A 216 -15.88 5.21 -8.72
N PHE A 217 -16.70 6.18 -9.11
CA PHE A 217 -16.49 7.59 -8.76
C PHE A 217 -17.57 8.07 -7.81
N ALA A 218 -17.17 8.57 -6.65
CA ALA A 218 -18.05 9.09 -5.60
C ALA A 218 -17.73 10.57 -5.32
N ASP A 219 -18.75 11.34 -4.95
CA ASP A 219 -18.54 12.70 -4.43
C ASP A 219 -17.83 12.60 -3.08
N MET A 220 -16.66 13.22 -2.98
CA MET A 220 -15.85 13.28 -1.76
C MET A 220 -15.60 14.73 -1.40
N VAL A 221 -15.73 15.03 -0.12
CA VAL A 221 -15.41 16.33 0.47
C VAL A 221 -14.06 16.21 1.15
N TYR A 222 -13.14 17.13 0.90
CA TYR A 222 -11.82 17.13 1.51
C TYR A 222 -11.33 18.56 1.79
N GLU A 223 -10.46 18.67 2.78
CA GLU A 223 -9.89 19.93 3.28
C GLU A 223 -8.36 19.86 3.39
N CYS A 224 -7.73 18.88 2.75
CA CYS A 224 -6.27 18.76 2.66
C CYS A 224 -5.74 19.34 1.35
N ALA A 225 -4.55 19.93 1.37
CA ALA A 225 -3.82 20.29 0.17
C ALA A 225 -3.42 19.01 -0.59
N VAL A 226 -3.55 19.07 -1.91
CA VAL A 226 -3.32 17.93 -2.79
C VAL A 226 -2.45 18.30 -3.98
N ASP A 227 -1.70 17.33 -4.46
CA ASP A 227 -1.08 17.36 -5.77
C ASP A 227 -2.14 17.02 -6.82
N GLU A 228 -2.55 18.06 -7.55
CA GLU A 228 -3.53 18.03 -8.63
C GLU A 228 -3.24 16.96 -9.70
N GLU A 229 -1.98 16.59 -9.88
CA GLU A 229 -1.58 15.57 -10.85
C GLU A 229 -1.84 14.14 -10.35
N LEU A 230 -1.85 13.95 -9.02
CA LEU A 230 -2.08 12.66 -8.37
C LEU A 230 -3.55 12.38 -8.02
N VAL A 231 -4.41 13.42 -8.04
CA VAL A 231 -5.84 13.27 -7.74
C VAL A 231 -6.57 12.54 -8.87
N LEU A 232 -7.22 11.42 -8.54
CA LEU A 232 -7.98 10.62 -9.52
C LEU A 232 -9.38 11.13 -9.75
N ARG A 233 -9.46 12.25 -10.48
CA ARG A 233 -10.71 12.89 -10.89
C ARG A 233 -11.42 12.13 -11.99
N GLN A 234 -12.74 12.12 -11.96
CA GLN A 234 -13.55 11.52 -13.02
C GLN A 234 -13.30 12.16 -14.41
N SER A 235 -12.97 13.45 -14.45
CA SER A 235 -12.71 14.18 -15.71
C SER A 235 -11.48 13.67 -16.46
N ARG A 236 -10.42 13.27 -15.74
CA ARG A 236 -9.15 12.77 -16.30
C ARG A 236 -9.11 11.25 -16.38
N PHE A 237 -9.53 10.57 -15.31
CA PHE A 237 -9.41 9.11 -15.17
C PHE A 237 -10.73 8.36 -15.30
N GLY A 238 -11.75 8.95 -15.95
CA GLY A 238 -13.09 8.38 -16.07
C GLY A 238 -13.14 6.96 -16.67
N LYS A 239 -12.13 6.58 -17.48
CA LYS A 239 -12.00 5.22 -18.05
C LYS A 239 -11.76 4.13 -17.00
N LEU A 240 -11.29 4.48 -15.80
CA LEU A 240 -11.13 3.52 -14.68
C LEU A 240 -12.46 3.11 -14.05
N LYS A 241 -13.58 3.73 -14.43
CA LYS A 241 -14.90 3.36 -13.92
C LYS A 241 -15.25 1.92 -14.27
N ASN A 242 -15.76 1.16 -13.30
CA ASN A 242 -16.12 -0.26 -13.39
C ASN A 242 -14.95 -1.22 -13.64
N LEU A 243 -13.71 -0.72 -13.64
CA LEU A 243 -12.53 -1.57 -13.65
C LEU A 243 -12.59 -2.51 -12.45
N LYS A 244 -12.42 -3.81 -12.67
CA LYS A 244 -12.33 -4.78 -11.57
C LYS A 244 -10.92 -4.71 -10.98
N SER A 245 -10.80 -4.75 -9.65
CA SER A 245 -9.48 -4.95 -9.06
C SER A 245 -8.99 -6.33 -9.47
N LEU A 246 -7.78 -6.39 -10.03
CA LEU A 246 -7.15 -7.64 -10.44
C LEU A 246 -6.97 -8.58 -9.23
N PRO A 247 -7.04 -9.91 -9.42
CA PRO A 247 -6.65 -10.87 -8.38
C PRO A 247 -5.21 -10.62 -7.91
N ASN A 248 -4.92 -10.85 -6.63
CA ASN A 248 -3.57 -10.62 -6.08
C ASN A 248 -2.47 -11.40 -6.84
N SER A 249 -2.79 -12.57 -7.39
CA SER A 249 -1.86 -13.33 -8.23
C SER A 249 -1.41 -12.56 -9.47
N GLU A 250 -2.29 -11.77 -10.06
CA GLU A 250 -2.02 -10.94 -11.23
C GLU A 250 -1.39 -9.62 -10.83
N ARG A 251 -1.84 -9.01 -9.73
CA ARG A 251 -1.28 -7.76 -9.20
C ARG A 251 0.19 -7.86 -8.79
N ARG A 252 0.71 -9.07 -8.56
CA ARG A 252 2.14 -9.30 -8.33
C ARG A 252 2.99 -9.25 -9.60
N ARG A 253 2.38 -9.45 -10.77
CA ARG A 253 3.08 -9.47 -12.07
C ARG A 253 3.04 -8.09 -12.67
N ALA A 254 4.15 -7.37 -12.54
CA ALA A 254 4.23 -5.95 -12.87
C ALA A 254 3.89 -5.65 -14.34
N ASP A 255 4.35 -6.50 -15.25
CA ASP A 255 4.10 -6.49 -16.69
C ASP A 255 2.61 -6.66 -17.02
N VAL A 256 1.94 -7.61 -16.35
CA VAL A 256 0.50 -7.85 -16.54
C VAL A 256 -0.31 -6.63 -16.10
N VAL A 257 0.06 -6.02 -14.97
CA VAL A 257 -0.60 -4.78 -14.51
C VAL A 257 -0.34 -3.65 -15.50
N LEU A 258 0.88 -3.49 -16.01
CA LEU A 258 1.23 -2.44 -16.96
C LEU A 258 0.37 -2.51 -18.22
N ARG A 259 0.32 -3.67 -18.86
CA ARG A 259 -0.47 -3.91 -20.08
C ARG A 259 -1.95 -3.67 -19.84
N HIS A 260 -2.46 -4.15 -18.70
CA HIS A 260 -3.85 -3.94 -18.32
C HIS A 260 -4.20 -2.45 -18.15
N VAL A 261 -3.28 -1.65 -17.60
CA VAL A 261 -3.49 -0.20 -17.46
C VAL A 261 -3.53 0.49 -18.82
N PHE A 262 -2.65 0.13 -19.76
CA PHE A 262 -2.72 0.64 -21.13
C PHE A 262 -4.05 0.30 -21.81
N ASP A 263 -4.51 -0.95 -21.71
CA ASP A 263 -5.77 -1.40 -22.32
C ASP A 263 -7.00 -0.65 -21.78
N VAL A 264 -6.98 -0.28 -20.50
CA VAL A 264 -8.13 0.34 -19.83
C VAL A 264 -8.09 1.86 -19.88
N ALA A 265 -6.92 2.45 -19.61
CA ALA A 265 -6.77 3.89 -19.40
C ALA A 265 -6.11 4.60 -20.59
N GLY A 266 -5.32 3.89 -21.40
CA GLY A 266 -4.61 4.46 -22.55
C GLY A 266 -5.54 5.05 -23.61
N ASP A 267 -5.04 6.04 -24.32
CA ASP A 267 -5.70 6.61 -25.48
C ASP A 267 -5.47 5.72 -26.70
N ARG A 268 -6.56 5.20 -27.25
CA ARG A 268 -6.51 4.35 -28.42
C ARG A 268 -6.19 5.17 -29.66
N VAL A 269 -4.99 4.97 -30.21
CA VAL A 269 -4.54 5.62 -31.46
C VAL A 269 -4.56 4.67 -32.66
N GLY A 270 -4.50 3.36 -32.40
CA GLY A 270 -4.56 2.32 -33.43
C GLY A 270 -5.98 1.98 -33.90
N THR A 271 -6.05 1.07 -34.87
CA THR A 271 -7.33 0.59 -35.41
C THR A 271 -7.94 -0.54 -34.58
N ARG A 272 -9.10 -1.07 -35.00
CA ARG A 272 -9.68 -2.29 -34.38
C ARG A 272 -8.85 -3.54 -34.59
N GLN A 273 -8.18 -3.64 -35.72
CA GLN A 273 -7.40 -4.81 -36.12
C GLN A 273 -5.94 -4.69 -35.72
N GLN A 274 -5.48 -3.49 -35.40
CA GLN A 274 -4.14 -3.18 -34.90
C GLN A 274 -4.30 -2.15 -33.77
N PRO A 275 -4.75 -2.60 -32.57
CA PRO A 275 -4.89 -1.70 -31.44
C PRO A 275 -3.51 -1.19 -31.02
N GLU A 276 -3.46 0.10 -30.68
CA GLU A 276 -2.30 0.77 -30.12
C GLU A 276 -2.82 1.75 -29.08
N TYR A 277 -2.16 1.83 -27.94
CA TYR A 277 -2.56 2.66 -26.80
C TYR A 277 -1.43 3.60 -26.44
N GLN A 278 -1.75 4.88 -26.25
CA GLN A 278 -0.80 5.91 -25.83
C GLN A 278 -1.15 6.43 -24.44
N MET A 279 -0.12 6.71 -23.63
CA MET A 279 -0.30 7.28 -22.31
C MET A 279 0.94 8.07 -21.91
N LEU A 280 0.72 9.23 -21.27
CA LEU A 280 1.79 9.96 -20.59
C LEU A 280 2.26 9.17 -19.38
N LEU A 281 3.55 9.25 -19.06
CA LEU A 281 4.12 8.54 -17.91
C LEU A 281 3.45 8.92 -16.59
N ASP A 282 3.13 10.20 -16.39
CA ASP A 282 2.50 10.65 -15.14
C ASP A 282 1.07 10.11 -15.01
N ASP A 283 0.31 10.10 -16.10
CA ASP A 283 -1.01 9.45 -16.14
C ASP A 283 -0.89 7.95 -15.84
N LEU A 284 0.09 7.30 -16.48
CA LEU A 284 0.36 5.88 -16.31
C LEU A 284 0.75 5.58 -14.86
N TYR A 285 1.60 6.41 -14.25
CA TYR A 285 2.00 6.30 -12.85
C TYR A 285 0.80 6.33 -11.92
N VAL A 286 -0.09 7.31 -12.10
CA VAL A 286 -1.30 7.45 -11.28
C VAL A 286 -2.25 6.27 -11.49
N ALA A 287 -2.51 5.88 -12.74
CA ALA A 287 -3.40 4.77 -13.06
C ALA A 287 -2.84 3.41 -12.62
N TYR A 288 -1.53 3.20 -12.72
CA TYR A 288 -0.85 1.99 -12.27
C TYR A 288 -0.92 1.85 -10.75
N ASN A 289 -0.67 2.94 -10.02
CA ASN A 289 -0.80 2.99 -8.57
C ASN A 289 -2.24 2.79 -8.05
N VAL A 290 -3.26 2.75 -8.92
CA VAL A 290 -4.58 2.27 -8.50
C VAL A 290 -4.57 0.76 -8.18
N LEU A 291 -3.76 0.01 -8.93
CA LEU A 291 -3.73 -1.45 -8.88
C LEU A 291 -2.51 -1.99 -8.15
N ARG A 292 -1.34 -1.36 -8.27
CA ARG A 292 -0.11 -1.85 -7.66
C ARG A 292 0.81 -0.67 -7.34
N PRO A 293 1.43 -0.64 -6.14
CA PRO A 293 2.40 0.41 -5.83
C PRO A 293 3.60 0.33 -6.79
N ALA A 294 4.06 1.48 -7.25
CA ALA A 294 5.26 1.62 -8.06
C ALA A 294 5.87 3.01 -7.87
N SER A 295 7.18 3.09 -8.10
CA SER A 295 7.91 4.33 -8.32
C SER A 295 7.93 4.70 -9.81
N ILE A 296 8.27 5.95 -10.12
CA ILE A 296 8.45 6.39 -11.52
C ILE A 296 9.64 5.65 -12.12
N GLY A 297 10.75 5.52 -11.37
CA GLY A 297 11.92 4.77 -11.80
C GLY A 297 11.62 3.31 -12.14
N PHE A 298 10.75 2.66 -11.35
CA PHE A 298 10.30 1.30 -11.63
C PHE A 298 9.44 1.20 -12.90
N LEU A 299 8.53 2.15 -13.11
CA LEU A 299 7.69 2.12 -14.31
C LEU A 299 8.50 2.36 -15.57
N ARG A 300 9.47 3.29 -15.54
CA ARG A 300 10.39 3.50 -16.66
C ARG A 300 11.18 2.24 -16.99
N SER A 301 11.75 1.56 -15.99
CA SER A 301 12.49 0.32 -16.23
C SER A 301 11.63 -0.78 -16.82
N LEU A 302 10.37 -0.88 -16.39
CA LEU A 302 9.40 -1.84 -16.93
C LEU A 302 9.04 -1.52 -18.39
N LEU A 303 8.81 -0.26 -18.71
CA LEU A 303 8.51 0.21 -20.07
C LEU A 303 9.68 -0.01 -21.02
N GLU A 304 10.91 0.31 -20.59
CA GLU A 304 12.13 0.12 -21.38
C GLU A 304 12.48 -1.37 -21.58
N GLY A 305 12.05 -2.22 -20.64
CA GLY A 305 12.26 -3.66 -20.69
C GLY A 305 11.19 -4.46 -21.46
N ASP A 306 10.05 -3.85 -21.82
CA ASP A 306 8.98 -4.53 -22.56
C ASP A 306 9.06 -4.22 -24.06
N GLU A 307 9.26 -5.26 -24.87
CA GLU A 307 9.32 -5.16 -26.35
C GLU A 307 8.02 -4.65 -26.99
N GLN A 308 6.90 -4.68 -26.26
CA GLN A 308 5.60 -4.16 -26.70
C GLN A 308 5.42 -2.67 -26.41
N CYS A 309 6.35 -2.05 -25.67
CA CYS A 309 6.30 -0.65 -25.27
C CYS A 309 7.34 0.18 -26.03
N PHE A 310 6.94 1.36 -26.49
CA PHE A 310 7.76 2.25 -27.30
C PHE A 310 7.64 3.69 -26.81
N SER A 311 8.75 4.41 -26.74
CA SER A 311 8.77 5.86 -26.50
C SER A 311 8.99 6.61 -27.81
N ASP A 312 8.22 7.67 -28.08
CA ASP A 312 8.49 8.57 -29.20
C ASP A 312 9.49 9.67 -28.78
N PRO A 313 10.69 9.76 -29.40
CA PRO A 313 11.67 10.80 -29.07
C PRO A 313 11.17 12.24 -29.28
N SER A 314 10.11 12.43 -30.07
CA SER A 314 9.50 13.72 -30.34
C SER A 314 8.46 14.15 -29.30
N LEU A 315 7.96 13.21 -28.49
CA LEU A 315 6.98 13.42 -27.43
C LEU A 315 7.55 12.88 -26.11
N PRO A 316 8.25 13.72 -25.32
CA PRO A 316 8.81 13.31 -24.04
C PRO A 316 7.75 12.67 -23.14
N ASP A 317 8.12 11.56 -22.50
CA ASP A 317 7.28 10.81 -21.54
C ASP A 317 5.95 10.28 -22.09
N MET A 318 5.76 10.30 -23.41
CA MET A 318 4.67 9.59 -24.07
C MET A 318 5.12 8.17 -24.44
N TYR A 319 4.39 7.18 -23.94
CA TYR A 319 4.63 5.77 -24.23
C TYR A 319 3.48 5.19 -25.05
N THR A 320 3.83 4.37 -26.04
CA THR A 320 2.90 3.61 -26.87
C THR A 320 3.02 2.12 -26.54
N TYR A 321 1.90 1.47 -26.29
CA TYR A 321 1.78 0.03 -26.10
C TYR A 321 1.07 -0.62 -27.27
N ILE A 322 1.67 -1.68 -27.82
CA ILE A 322 1.10 -2.48 -28.90
C ILE A 322 0.88 -3.91 -28.38
N PRO A 323 -0.37 -4.31 -28.05
CA PRO A 323 -0.64 -5.66 -27.59
C PRO A 323 -0.38 -6.68 -28.70
N VAL A 324 0.15 -7.83 -28.32
CA VAL A 324 0.19 -8.99 -29.23
C VAL A 324 -1.24 -9.48 -29.42
N ILE A 325 -1.69 -9.45 -30.68
CA ILE A 325 -2.91 -10.12 -31.07
C ILE A 325 -2.56 -11.60 -31.12
N GLU A 326 -2.88 -12.33 -30.06
CA GLU A 326 -2.98 -13.77 -30.17
C GLU A 326 -4.09 -14.04 -31.19
N GLU A 327 -3.73 -14.63 -32.34
CA GLU A 327 -4.72 -15.23 -33.21
C GLU A 327 -5.45 -16.25 -32.34
N VAL A 328 -6.65 -15.89 -31.90
CA VAL A 328 -7.58 -16.84 -31.30
C VAL A 328 -7.71 -17.90 -32.38
N GLU A 329 -7.04 -19.06 -32.19
CA GLU A 329 -7.45 -20.27 -32.89
C GLU A 329 -8.95 -20.29 -32.70
N GLN A 330 -9.67 -20.18 -33.81
CA GLN A 330 -11.11 -20.27 -33.80
C GLN A 330 -11.41 -21.65 -33.23
N GLU A 331 -11.57 -21.75 -31.91
CA GLU A 331 -12.29 -22.84 -31.29
C GLU A 331 -13.59 -22.86 -32.04
N THR A 332 -13.72 -23.88 -32.87
CA THR A 332 -14.90 -24.12 -33.69
C THR A 332 -16.09 -23.99 -32.78
N VAL A 333 -17.04 -23.14 -33.19
CA VAL A 333 -18.30 -22.80 -32.51
C VAL A 333 -19.10 -24.05 -32.06
N GLU A 334 -18.72 -25.24 -32.50
CA GLU A 334 -19.30 -26.53 -32.12
C GLU A 334 -18.95 -27.00 -30.68
N GLU A 335 -17.88 -26.53 -30.02
CA GLU A 335 -17.57 -26.97 -28.63
C GLU A 335 -18.27 -26.12 -27.54
N ILE A 336 -18.69 -24.89 -27.86
CA ILE A 336 -19.38 -23.99 -26.90
C ILE A 336 -20.87 -24.34 -26.76
N GLU A 337 -21.53 -24.87 -27.81
CA GLU A 337 -22.94 -25.26 -27.74
C GLU A 337 -23.20 -26.49 -26.83
N LEU A 338 -22.17 -27.32 -26.58
CA LEU A 338 -22.34 -28.51 -25.73
C LEU A 338 -22.32 -28.21 -24.22
N GLU A 339 -21.64 -27.15 -23.78
CA GLU A 339 -21.61 -26.77 -22.35
C GLU A 339 -22.86 -25.99 -21.91
N GLU A 340 -23.46 -25.17 -22.78
CA GLU A 340 -24.70 -24.45 -22.44
C GLU A 340 -25.91 -25.39 -22.27
N ASP A 341 -26.02 -26.45 -23.09
CA ASP A 341 -27.09 -27.44 -22.98
C ASP A 341 -26.94 -28.31 -21.71
N GLU A 342 -25.72 -28.69 -21.31
CA GLU A 342 -25.49 -29.41 -20.05
C GLU A 342 -25.76 -28.52 -18.81
N LEU A 343 -25.45 -27.23 -18.90
CA LEU A 343 -25.77 -26.26 -17.84
C LEU A 343 -27.28 -26.02 -17.73
N MET A 344 -28.00 -25.94 -18.85
CA MET A 344 -29.46 -25.79 -18.86
C MET A 344 -30.20 -27.02 -18.32
N ILE A 345 -29.68 -28.23 -18.55
CA ILE A 345 -30.21 -29.47 -17.93
C ILE A 345 -29.96 -29.48 -16.41
N ARG A 346 -28.85 -28.89 -15.95
CA ARG A 346 -28.51 -28.82 -14.51
C ARG A 346 -29.37 -27.81 -13.75
N TRP A 347 -29.78 -26.72 -14.41
CA TRP A 347 -30.68 -25.71 -13.84
C TRP A 347 -32.16 -26.17 -13.85
N SER A 348 -32.61 -26.98 -14.82
CA SER A 348 -34.00 -27.47 -14.84
C SER A 348 -34.30 -28.51 -13.74
N LYS A 349 -33.27 -29.25 -13.26
CA LYS A 349 -33.42 -30.22 -12.16
C LYS A 349 -33.50 -29.59 -10.76
N TYR A 350 -33.11 -28.32 -10.60
CA TYR A 350 -33.14 -27.63 -9.30
C TYR A 350 -34.46 -26.89 -9.02
N ASN A 351 -35.30 -26.67 -10.03
CA ASN A 351 -36.59 -25.96 -9.91
C ASN A 351 -37.83 -26.89 -9.87
N GLN A 352 -37.66 -28.17 -9.52
CA GLN A 352 -38.78 -29.12 -9.38
C GLN A 352 -39.04 -29.58 -7.93
N TYR A 353 -38.45 -28.92 -6.93
CA TYR A 353 -38.69 -29.22 -5.50
C TYR A 353 -38.99 -27.97 -4.65
N GLU A 354 -39.75 -27.01 -5.19
CA GLU A 354 -40.33 -25.91 -4.40
C GLU A 354 -41.82 -25.69 -4.71
N ASP A 355 -42.55 -26.76 -4.98
CA ASP A 355 -44.02 -26.77 -4.89
C ASP A 355 -44.48 -28.16 -4.42
N GLU A 356 -44.42 -28.38 -3.09
CA GLU A 356 -45.33 -29.25 -2.33
C GLU A 356 -45.34 -28.87 -0.83
#